data_AF-A0A7M7NZR0-F1
#
_entry.id   AF-A0A7M7NZR0-F1
#
_cell.length_a   1.000
_cell.length_b   1.000
_cell.length_c   1.000
_cell.angle_alpha   90.00
_cell.angle_beta   90.00
_cell.angle_gamma   90.00
#
_symmetry.space_group_name_H-M   'P 1'
#
loop_
_entity.id
_entity.type
_entity.pdbx_description
1 polymer ?
#
loop_
_entity_poly.entity_id
_entity_poly.type
_entity_poly.pdbx_seq_one_letter_code
_entity_poly.pdbx_strand_id
1 'polypeptide(L)'
;MSALKRSPRNVRSPRSTAAMVKHLPSAVAALLQSGKGPTKLTKVDTPDGVKAVPLSDWLWDNSQVQAQAALDTDFIQGIKSGLLDPTNYGGYTVQDAVYCYNAIDYYGIAEVKATDEDLRKFLVARIESFTE
;
A
#
# COMPACT_ATOMS: atom_id res chain seq x y z
N MET A 1 -11.98 41.97 6.62
CA MET A 1 -11.91 40.67 7.30
C MET A 1 -11.65 39.60 6.26
N SER A 2 -10.51 38.91 6.37
CA SER A 2 -9.91 38.09 5.32
C SER A 2 -10.58 36.72 5.21
N ALA A 3 -11.03 36.36 4.02
CA ALA A 3 -11.57 35.04 3.71
C ALA A 3 -10.44 34.00 3.72
N LEU A 4 -10.50 33.07 4.66
CA LEU A 4 -9.61 31.91 4.75
C LEU A 4 -9.70 31.07 3.47
N LYS A 5 -8.70 31.21 2.59
CA LYS A 5 -8.46 30.31 1.45
C LYS A 5 -8.15 28.92 2.01
N ARG A 6 -9.09 27.97 1.82
CA ARG A 6 -8.85 26.55 2.08
C ARG A 6 -7.81 26.01 1.08
N SER A 7 -6.76 25.38 1.60
CA SER A 7 -5.71 24.72 0.82
C SER A 7 -6.28 23.59 -0.05
N PRO A 8 -5.89 23.45 -1.34
CA PRO A 8 -6.46 22.46 -2.25
C PRO A 8 -5.90 21.04 -2.08
N ARG A 9 -5.10 20.74 -1.04
CA ARG A 9 -4.43 19.43 -0.91
C ARG A 9 -5.16 18.46 0.02
N ASN A 10 -6.45 18.24 -0.20
CA ASN A 10 -7.10 17.03 0.31
C ASN A 10 -7.14 16.03 -0.84
N VAL A 11 -6.04 15.30 -1.03
CA VAL A 11 -5.98 14.17 -1.95
C VAL A 11 -6.90 13.10 -1.36
N ARG A 12 -8.18 13.11 -1.77
CA ARG A 12 -9.08 11.98 -1.53
C ARG A 12 -8.42 10.76 -2.13
N SER A 13 -8.11 9.76 -1.30
CA SER A 13 -7.65 8.47 -1.81
C SER A 13 -8.71 7.92 -2.77
N PRO A 14 -8.33 7.39 -3.94
CA PRO A 14 -9.27 6.83 -4.90
C PRO A 14 -9.74 5.46 -4.40
N ARG A 15 -10.53 5.45 -3.31
CA ARG A 15 -11.31 4.29 -2.87
C ARG A 15 -12.54 4.07 -3.76
N SER A 16 -12.36 4.08 -5.08
CA SER A 16 -13.32 3.47 -6.00
C SER A 16 -12.71 2.16 -6.50
N THR A 17 -12.97 1.08 -5.78
CA THR A 17 -12.59 -0.30 -6.12
C THR A 17 -12.96 -0.69 -7.56
N ALA A 18 -14.00 -0.09 -8.12
CA ALA A 18 -14.43 -0.31 -9.51
C ALA A 18 -13.43 0.16 -10.58
N ALA A 19 -12.61 1.18 -10.30
CA ALA A 19 -11.64 1.70 -11.28
C ALA A 19 -10.37 0.85 -11.36
N MET A 20 -9.92 0.28 -10.23
CA MET A 20 -8.72 -0.58 -10.23
C MET A 20 -8.94 -1.88 -11.00
N VAL A 21 -10.15 -2.45 -10.96
CA VAL A 21 -10.47 -3.71 -11.66
C VAL A 21 -10.36 -3.57 -13.18
N LYS A 22 -10.61 -2.38 -13.74
CA LYS A 22 -10.53 -2.12 -15.19
C LYS A 22 -9.11 -2.20 -15.75
N HIS A 23 -8.09 -2.03 -14.92
CA HIS A 23 -6.68 -2.04 -15.32
C HIS A 23 -5.95 -3.31 -14.89
N LEU A 24 -6.64 -4.25 -14.25
CA LEU A 24 -6.06 -5.55 -13.93
C LEU A 24 -6.00 -6.41 -15.21
N PRO A 25 -4.87 -7.11 -15.46
CA PRO A 25 -4.81 -8.11 -16.52
C PRO A 25 -5.98 -9.09 -16.41
N SER A 26 -6.58 -9.48 -17.53
CA SER A 26 -7.81 -10.31 -17.54
C SER A 26 -7.64 -11.63 -16.77
N ALA A 27 -6.42 -12.15 -16.71
CA ALA A 27 -6.05 -13.30 -15.89
C ALA A 27 -6.36 -13.07 -14.40
N VAL A 28 -6.01 -11.90 -13.85
CA VAL A 28 -6.26 -11.55 -12.45
C VAL A 28 -7.76 -11.38 -12.19
N ALA A 29 -8.49 -10.77 -13.13
CA ALA A 29 -9.93 -10.59 -13.02
C ALA A 29 -10.72 -11.91 -13.08
N ALA A 30 -10.30 -12.86 -13.93
CA ALA A 30 -10.93 -14.17 -14.06
C ALA A 30 -10.70 -15.07 -12.84
N LEU A 31 -9.51 -15.01 -12.24
CA LEU A 31 -9.15 -15.77 -11.04
C LEU A 31 -9.90 -15.31 -9.78
N LEU A 32 -10.31 -14.04 -9.73
CA LEU A 32 -11.16 -13.52 -8.65
C LEU A 32 -12.62 -14.03 -8.71
N GLN A 33 -13.07 -14.56 -9.86
CA GLN A 33 -14.46 -14.99 -10.08
C GLN A 33 -14.71 -16.50 -9.83
N SER A 34 -13.67 -17.34 -9.77
CA SER A 34 -13.87 -18.79 -9.69
C SER A 34 -13.96 -19.29 -8.25
N GLY A 35 -15.09 -19.90 -7.88
CA GLY A 35 -15.43 -20.41 -6.53
C GLY A 35 -14.62 -21.61 -6.00
N LYS A 36 -13.37 -21.80 -6.44
CA LYS A 36 -12.36 -22.60 -5.71
C LYS A 36 -11.42 -21.59 -5.06
N GLY A 37 -11.17 -21.73 -3.75
CA GLY A 37 -10.31 -20.80 -3.01
C GLY A 37 -9.06 -20.44 -3.82
N PRO A 38 -8.71 -19.15 -3.95
CA PRO A 38 -7.79 -18.70 -4.99
C PRO A 38 -6.46 -19.42 -4.83
N THR A 39 -6.01 -20.07 -5.90
CA THR A 39 -4.63 -20.57 -6.00
C THR A 39 -3.69 -19.43 -5.63
N LYS A 40 -2.83 -19.62 -4.62
CA LYS A 40 -1.91 -18.58 -4.13
C LYS A 40 -1.09 -18.06 -5.31
N LEU A 41 -1.41 -16.85 -5.78
CA LEU A 41 -0.76 -16.24 -6.94
C LEU A 41 0.62 -15.74 -6.51
N THR A 42 1.61 -16.62 -6.61
CA THR A 42 2.99 -16.32 -6.19
C THR A 42 3.85 -15.83 -7.35
N LYS A 43 3.39 -16.04 -8.59
CA LYS A 43 4.11 -15.66 -9.81
C LYS A 43 3.17 -15.07 -10.86
N VAL A 44 3.72 -14.24 -11.73
CA VAL A 44 3.04 -13.61 -12.86
C VAL A 44 3.85 -13.89 -14.12
N ASP A 45 3.16 -14.23 -15.21
CA ASP A 45 3.78 -14.35 -16.53
C ASP A 45 4.03 -12.96 -17.10
N THR A 46 5.25 -12.72 -17.58
CA THR A 46 5.61 -11.46 -18.22
C THR A 46 4.86 -11.27 -19.54
N PRO A 47 4.61 -10.03 -20.00
CA PRO A 47 3.91 -9.76 -21.27
C PRO A 47 4.55 -10.43 -22.48
N ASP A 48 5.87 -10.66 -22.44
CA ASP A 48 6.62 -11.34 -23.49
C ASP A 48 6.51 -12.88 -23.40
N GLY A 49 5.85 -13.42 -22.37
CA GLY A 49 5.63 -14.85 -22.15
C GLY A 49 6.88 -15.66 -21.81
N VAL A 50 8.04 -15.01 -21.67
CA VAL A 50 9.34 -15.69 -21.61
C VAL A 50 9.69 -16.18 -20.20
N LYS A 51 9.18 -15.54 -19.13
CA LYS A 51 9.56 -15.93 -17.76
C LYS A 51 8.49 -15.58 -16.71
N ALA A 52 8.13 -16.56 -15.89
CA ALA A 52 7.36 -16.35 -14.67
C ALA A 52 8.24 -15.66 -13.61
N VAL A 53 7.80 -14.49 -13.13
CA VAL A 53 8.47 -13.71 -12.09
C VAL A 53 7.65 -13.73 -10.80
N PRO A 54 8.25 -13.58 -9.60
CA PRO A 54 7.50 -13.44 -8.36
C PRO A 54 6.50 -12.27 -8.44
N LEU A 55 5.29 -12.46 -7.89
CA LEU A 55 4.26 -11.41 -7.89
C LEU A 55 4.75 -10.12 -7.20
N SER A 56 5.52 -10.26 -6.12
CA SER A 56 6.13 -9.12 -5.42
C SER A 56 7.02 -8.29 -6.32
N ASP A 57 7.87 -8.95 -7.10
CA ASP A 57 8.85 -8.30 -7.97
C ASP A 57 8.12 -7.60 -9.12
N TRP A 58 7.13 -8.27 -9.70
CA TRP A 58 6.29 -7.66 -10.74
C TRP A 58 5.56 -6.41 -10.22
N LEU A 59 4.97 -6.46 -9.03
CA LEU A 59 4.30 -5.29 -8.43
C LEU A 59 5.28 -4.15 -8.13
N TRP A 60 6.49 -4.48 -7.67
CA TRP A 60 7.55 -3.51 -7.42
C TRP A 60 8.03 -2.82 -8.71
N ASP A 61 8.33 -3.60 -9.75
CA ASP A 61 8.80 -3.09 -11.03
C ASP A 61 7.75 -2.19 -11.70
N ASN A 62 6.47 -2.52 -11.54
CA ASN A 62 5.36 -1.71 -12.09
C ASN A 62 5.03 -0.45 -11.26
N SER A 63 5.62 -0.28 -10.08
CA SER A 63 5.42 0.90 -9.23
C SER A 63 6.63 1.82 -9.12
N GLN A 64 7.66 1.60 -9.96
CA GLN A 64 8.89 2.39 -9.93
C GLN A 64 8.68 3.89 -10.15
N VAL A 65 7.70 4.29 -10.98
CA VAL A 65 7.38 5.71 -11.20
C VAL A 65 6.92 6.37 -9.90
N GLN A 66 6.05 5.71 -9.13
CA GLN A 66 5.57 6.22 -7.85
C GLN A 66 6.66 6.18 -6.78
N ALA A 67 7.48 5.12 -6.76
CA ALA A 67 8.62 5.01 -5.85
C ALA A 67 9.62 6.15 -6.06
N GLN A 68 9.97 6.44 -7.32
CA GLN A 68 10.86 7.54 -7.67
C GLN A 68 10.24 8.90 -7.32
N ALA A 69 8.96 9.11 -7.63
CA ALA A 69 8.25 10.33 -7.25
C ALA A 69 8.21 10.55 -5.73
N ALA A 70 8.10 9.47 -4.93
CA ALA A 70 8.16 9.55 -3.47
C ALA A 70 9.56 9.94 -2.97
N LEU A 71 10.61 9.35 -3.57
CA LEU A 71 12.00 9.69 -3.26
C LEU A 71 12.32 11.16 -3.61
N ASP A 72 11.74 11.69 -4.67
CA ASP A 72 11.98 13.06 -5.14
C ASP A 72 11.19 14.13 -4.38
N THR A 73 10.40 13.76 -3.36
CA THR A 73 9.67 14.73 -2.54
C THR A 73 10.60 15.61 -1.71
N ASP A 74 10.19 16.86 -1.49
CA ASP A 74 10.90 17.81 -0.61
C ASP A 74 11.15 17.24 0.79
N PHE A 75 10.26 16.37 1.28
CA PHE A 75 10.42 15.70 2.55
C PHE A 75 11.64 14.77 2.57
N ILE A 76 11.74 13.83 1.61
CA ILE A 76 12.85 12.88 1.53
C ILE A 76 14.16 13.60 1.17
N GLN A 77 14.12 14.57 0.25
CA GLN A 77 15.31 15.36 -0.09
C GLN A 77 15.75 16.26 1.08
N GLY A 78 14.81 16.76 1.87
CA GLY A 78 15.08 17.49 3.12
C GLY A 78 15.76 16.59 4.16
N ILE A 79 15.30 15.34 4.34
CA ILE A 79 15.96 14.36 5.22
C ILE A 79 17.38 14.09 4.72
N LYS A 80 17.54 13.79 3.43
CA LYS A 80 18.83 13.47 2.81
C LYS A 80 19.87 14.57 3.00
N SER A 81 19.45 15.83 2.91
CA SER A 81 20.33 16.99 3.08
C SER A 81 20.53 17.42 4.54
N GLY A 82 19.73 16.90 5.47
CA GLY A 82 19.70 17.36 6.87
C GLY A 82 19.08 18.75 7.07
N LEU A 83 18.39 19.27 6.05
CA LEU A 83 17.80 20.62 6.05
C LEU A 83 16.26 20.61 6.06
N LEU A 84 15.64 19.47 6.37
CA LEU A 84 14.19 19.39 6.52
C LEU A 84 13.72 20.33 7.64
N ASP A 85 12.70 21.15 7.35
CA ASP A 85 12.04 21.97 8.35
C ASP A 85 11.51 21.07 9.50
N PRO A 86 11.93 21.31 10.76
CA PRO A 86 11.45 20.55 11.90
C PRO A 86 9.92 20.53 12.06
N THR A 87 9.24 21.57 11.60
CA THR A 87 7.76 21.64 11.58
C THR A 87 7.18 20.59 10.64
N ASN A 88 7.77 20.42 9.46
CA ASN A 88 7.37 19.39 8.51
C ASN A 88 7.70 18.01 9.06
N TYR A 89 8.90 17.82 9.60
CA TYR A 89 9.29 16.56 10.25
C TYR A 89 8.28 16.16 11.33
N GLY A 90 8.03 17.03 12.31
CA GLY A 90 7.09 16.77 13.39
C GLY A 90 5.66 16.56 12.91
N GLY A 91 5.21 17.33 11.91
CA GLY A 91 3.89 17.17 11.32
C GLY A 91 3.67 15.81 10.66
N TYR A 92 4.69 15.27 9.97
CA TYR A 92 4.64 13.92 9.42
C TYR A 92 4.79 12.85 10.50
N THR A 93 5.63 13.06 11.54
CA THR A 93 5.73 12.12 12.67
C THR A 93 4.39 11.92 13.38
N VAL A 94 3.62 12.98 13.60
CA VAL A 94 2.28 12.86 14.21
C VAL A 94 1.32 12.10 13.29
N GLN A 95 1.37 12.33 11.98
CA GLN A 95 0.55 11.59 11.02
C GLN A 95 0.94 10.11 10.96
N ASP A 96 2.23 9.81 10.98
CA ASP A 96 2.75 8.44 11.00
C ASP A 96 2.33 7.71 12.28
N ALA A 97 2.31 8.39 13.44
CA ALA A 97 1.79 7.80 14.67
C ALA A 97 0.34 7.37 14.53
N VAL A 98 -0.52 8.20 13.91
CA VAL A 98 -1.93 7.84 13.64
C VAL A 98 -2.03 6.73 12.61
N TYR A 99 -1.22 6.76 11.55
CA TYR A 99 -1.18 5.71 10.54
C TYR A 99 -0.83 4.34 11.16
N CYS A 100 0.23 4.30 11.97
CA CYS A 100 0.68 3.09 12.66
C CYS A 100 -0.32 2.62 13.71
N TYR A 101 -0.93 3.53 14.46
CA TYR A 101 -1.98 3.19 15.43
C TYR A 101 -3.15 2.48 14.73
N ASN A 102 -3.61 3.00 13.59
CA ASN A 102 -4.69 2.39 12.82
C ASN A 102 -4.30 1.08 12.13
N ALA A 103 -3.01 0.77 12.01
CA ALA A 103 -2.54 -0.44 11.33
C ALA A 103 -2.98 -1.71 12.07
N ILE A 104 -3.05 -1.67 13.42
CA ILE A 104 -3.55 -2.77 14.26
C ILE A 104 -4.96 -3.18 13.81
N ASP A 105 -5.86 -2.19 13.68
CA ASP A 105 -7.25 -2.44 13.24
C ASP A 105 -7.30 -3.04 11.83
N TYR A 106 -6.44 -2.58 10.91
CA TYR A 106 -6.38 -3.12 9.56
C TYR A 106 -5.94 -4.58 9.53
N TYR A 107 -4.93 -4.94 10.33
CA TYR A 107 -4.51 -6.33 10.47
C TYR A 107 -5.58 -7.19 11.14
N GLY A 108 -6.28 -6.67 12.15
CA GLY A 108 -7.40 -7.37 12.80
C GLY A 108 -8.56 -7.65 11.83
N ILE A 109 -8.93 -6.67 11.00
CA ILE A 109 -9.95 -6.86 9.95
C ILE A 109 -9.49 -7.90 8.92
N ALA A 110 -8.21 -7.93 8.56
CA ALA A 110 -7.65 -8.91 7.64
C ALA A 110 -7.63 -10.32 8.26
N GLU A 111 -7.31 -10.44 9.54
CA GLU A 111 -7.27 -11.70 10.30
C GLU A 111 -8.64 -12.37 10.31
N VAL A 112 -9.70 -11.62 10.64
CA VAL A 112 -11.09 -12.10 10.64
C VAL A 112 -11.53 -12.62 9.26
N LYS A 113 -10.96 -12.08 8.19
CA LYS A 113 -11.28 -12.45 6.80
C LYS A 113 -10.36 -13.54 6.25
N ALA A 114 -9.27 -13.88 6.93
CA ALA A 114 -8.30 -14.85 6.44
C ALA A 114 -8.86 -16.28 6.55
N THR A 115 -8.97 -16.95 5.40
CA THR A 115 -9.34 -18.36 5.31
C THR A 115 -8.13 -19.31 5.35
N ASP A 116 -6.94 -18.78 5.07
CA ASP A 116 -5.66 -19.50 5.09
C ASP A 116 -5.01 -19.41 6.49
N GLU A 117 -4.66 -20.55 7.07
CA GLU A 117 -4.15 -20.62 8.45
C GLU A 117 -2.77 -19.96 8.61
N ASP A 118 -1.88 -20.15 7.63
CA ASP A 118 -0.54 -19.53 7.66
C ASP A 118 -0.63 -18.00 7.56
N LEU A 119 -1.49 -17.49 6.68
CA LEU A 119 -1.78 -16.06 6.60
C LEU A 119 -2.36 -15.54 7.91
N ARG A 120 -3.27 -16.27 8.55
CA ARG A 120 -3.84 -15.87 9.84
C ARG A 120 -2.75 -15.77 10.92
N LYS A 121 -1.88 -16.77 11.04
CA LYS A 121 -0.74 -16.77 11.98
C LYS A 121 0.18 -15.58 11.74
N PHE A 122 0.48 -15.29 10.47
CA PHE A 122 1.26 -14.11 10.11
C PHE A 122 0.58 -12.81 10.57
N LEU A 123 -0.73 -12.66 10.34
CA LEU A 123 -1.49 -11.47 10.73
C LEU A 123 -1.54 -11.29 12.26
N VAL A 124 -1.75 -12.37 13.01
CA VAL A 124 -1.71 -12.35 14.49
C VAL A 124 -0.34 -11.90 14.99
N ALA A 125 0.75 -12.49 14.50
CA ALA A 125 2.10 -12.09 14.87
C ALA A 125 2.40 -10.62 14.51
N ARG A 126 1.84 -10.10 13.41
CA ARG A 126 1.96 -8.67 13.06
C ARG A 126 1.20 -7.78 14.04
N ILE A 127 0.02 -8.16 14.50
CA ILE A 127 -0.75 -7.41 15.52
C ILE A 127 0.05 -7.36 16.83
N GLU A 128 0.55 -8.50 17.30
CA GLU A 128 1.33 -8.62 18.54
C GLU A 128 2.59 -7.74 18.51
N SER A 129 3.24 -7.60 17.34
CA SER A 129 4.43 -6.77 17.18
C SER A 129 4.22 -5.25 17.39
N PHE A 130 2.98 -4.77 17.51
CA PHE A 130 2.67 -3.38 17.87
C PHE A 130 2.43 -3.19 19.38
N THR A 131 2.33 -4.28 20.14
CA THR A 131 2.02 -4.27 21.59
C THR A 131 3.20 -4.64 22.48
N GLU A 132 4.29 -5.15 21.89
CA GLU A 132 5.60 -5.35 22.54
C GLU A 132 6.43 -4.06 22.56
#